data_AF-A0A840AA61-F1
#
_entry.id   AF-A0A840AA61-F1
#
_cell.length_a   1.000
_cell.length_b   1.000
_cell.length_c   1.000
_cell.angle_alpha   90.00
_cell.angle_beta   90.00
_cell.angle_gamma   90.00
#
_symmetry.space_group_name_H-M   'P 1'
#
loop_
_entity.id
_entity.type
_entity.pdbx_description
1 polymer ?
#
loop_
_entity_poly.entity_id
_entity_poly.type
_entity_poly.pdbx_seq_one_letter_code
_entity_poly.pdbx_strand_id
1 'polypeptide(L)'
;MVRTTALPSGALRHELGVAAGALPAVPPAALEIAWEVAREGASAGHWGPPRLLAFADGREMALTDPDAAAWAEAMDRHAGLDSLAGVALCLRLLALVEAMGRAEWLRGFFAIGRRGVEFHPLLLAAAARAPIDATGRFEDGAMRAILSRTLPPDASRVPA
;
A
#
# COMPACT_ATOMS: atom_id res chain seq x y z
N MET A 1 1.10 -4.91 -18.30
CA MET A 1 0.01 -4.04 -18.78
C MET A 1 -1.25 -4.42 -18.01
N VAL A 2 -1.97 -3.45 -17.47
CA VAL A 2 -3.27 -3.66 -16.80
C VAL A 2 -4.36 -3.19 -17.75
N ARG A 3 -5.46 -3.92 -17.85
CA ARG A 3 -6.59 -3.55 -18.72
C ARG A 3 -7.66 -2.86 -17.90
N THR A 4 -8.00 -1.62 -18.24
CA THR A 4 -9.02 -0.86 -17.51
C THR A 4 -10.30 -0.76 -18.32
N THR A 5 -11.44 -1.05 -17.69
CA THR A 5 -12.77 -0.97 -18.30
C THR A 5 -13.74 -0.26 -17.35
N ALA A 6 -14.50 0.71 -17.85
CA ALA A 6 -15.58 1.32 -17.08
C ALA A 6 -16.80 0.39 -17.02
N LEU A 7 -17.38 0.24 -15.83
CA LEU A 7 -18.61 -0.53 -15.61
C LEU A 7 -19.84 0.39 -15.65
N PRO A 8 -21.04 -0.14 -15.98
CA PRO A 8 -22.28 0.65 -15.96
C PRO A 8 -22.60 1.30 -14.60
N SER A 9 -22.06 0.75 -13.51
CA SER A 9 -22.20 1.31 -12.15
C SER A 9 -21.37 2.58 -11.91
N GLY A 10 -20.54 3.00 -12.88
CA GLY A 10 -19.56 4.08 -12.71
C GLY A 10 -18.25 3.62 -12.07
N ALA A 11 -18.13 2.35 -11.68
CA ALA A 11 -16.88 1.78 -11.17
C ALA A 11 -15.88 1.49 -12.31
N LEU A 12 -14.59 1.50 -11.98
CA LEU A 12 -13.52 1.08 -12.91
C LEU A 12 -13.05 -0.33 -12.56
N ARG A 13 -13.04 -1.23 -13.54
CA ARG A 13 -12.44 -2.56 -13.42
C ARG A 13 -11.05 -2.58 -14.02
N HIS A 14 -10.08 -3.04 -13.25
CA HIS A 14 -8.69 -3.24 -13.64
C HIS A 14 -8.39 -4.74 -13.68
N GLU A 15 -8.05 -5.26 -14.85
CA GLU A 15 -7.68 -6.66 -15.06
C GLU A 15 -6.15 -6.78 -15.05
N LEU A 16 -5.63 -7.49 -14.05
CA LEU A 16 -4.20 -7.70 -13.85
C LEU A 16 -3.78 -9.05 -14.43
N GLY A 17 -2.75 -9.05 -15.27
CA GLY A 17 -2.13 -10.27 -15.81
C GLY A 17 -1.26 -11.05 -14.81
N VAL A 18 -1.41 -10.83 -13.50
CA VAL A 18 -0.64 -11.50 -12.44
C VAL A 18 -1.55 -11.92 -11.29
N ALA A 19 -1.12 -12.94 -10.53
CA ALA A 19 -1.70 -13.30 -9.24
C ALA A 19 -1.43 -12.19 -8.20
N ALA A 20 -2.28 -12.02 -7.19
CA ALA A 20 -2.08 -10.94 -6.20
C ALA A 20 -0.77 -11.09 -5.40
N GLY A 21 -0.35 -12.33 -5.14
CA GLY A 21 0.93 -12.62 -4.47
C GLY A 21 2.16 -12.38 -5.36
N ALA A 22 1.97 -12.12 -6.66
CA ALA A 22 3.03 -11.86 -7.63
C ALA A 22 3.18 -10.37 -7.98
N LEU A 23 2.56 -9.48 -7.21
CA LEU A 23 2.74 -8.03 -7.39
C LEU A 23 4.21 -7.63 -7.18
N PRO A 24 4.81 -6.89 -8.13
CA PRO A 24 6.22 -6.52 -8.05
C PRO A 24 6.52 -5.67 -6.82
N ALA A 25 7.73 -5.78 -6.28
CA ALA A 25 8.21 -4.87 -5.26
C ALA A 25 8.32 -3.44 -5.82
N VAL A 26 8.27 -2.44 -4.95
CA VAL A 26 8.37 -1.02 -5.31
C VAL A 26 9.56 -0.35 -4.61
N PRO A 27 10.09 0.78 -5.11
CA PRO A 27 11.11 1.53 -4.37
C PRO A 27 10.55 2.06 -3.03
N PRO A 28 11.27 1.95 -1.90
CA PRO A 28 10.80 2.47 -0.62
C PRO A 28 10.49 3.97 -0.64
N ALA A 29 11.32 4.77 -1.33
CA ALA A 29 11.09 6.20 -1.49
C ALA A 29 9.79 6.52 -2.27
N ALA A 30 9.37 5.62 -3.17
CA ALA A 30 8.10 5.79 -3.88
C ALA A 30 6.90 5.65 -2.94
N LEU A 31 6.99 4.84 -1.88
CA LEU A 31 5.92 4.71 -0.89
C LEU A 31 5.76 5.97 -0.03
N GLU A 32 6.87 6.61 0.33
CA GLU A 32 6.85 7.88 1.06
C GLU A 32 6.22 9.00 0.23
N ILE A 33 6.60 9.10 -1.06
CA ILE A 33 5.98 10.05 -2.00
C ILE A 33 4.49 9.73 -2.19
N ALA A 34 4.16 8.44 -2.37
CA ALA A 34 2.78 8.00 -2.57
C ALA A 34 1.88 8.34 -1.37
N TRP A 35 2.40 8.25 -0.15
CA TRP A 35 1.70 8.67 1.06
C TRP A 35 1.33 10.15 1.01
N GLU A 36 2.29 11.03 0.74
CA GLU A 36 2.02 12.47 0.68
C GLU A 36 1.04 12.82 -0.44
N VAL A 37 1.22 12.24 -1.63
CA VAL A 37 0.32 12.45 -2.77
C VAL A 37 -1.11 12.00 -2.46
N ALA A 38 -1.28 10.82 -1.86
CA ALA A 38 -2.60 10.29 -1.53
C ALA A 38 -3.27 11.13 -0.44
N ARG A 39 -2.52 11.52 0.59
CA ARG A 39 -2.99 12.40 1.66
C ARG A 39 -3.43 13.76 1.12
N GLU A 40 -2.64 14.39 0.26
CA GLU A 40 -3.00 15.65 -0.39
C GLU A 40 -4.25 15.50 -1.26
N GLY A 41 -4.32 14.45 -2.08
CA GLY A 41 -5.46 14.17 -2.94
C GLY A 41 -6.77 13.95 -2.15
N ALA A 42 -6.71 13.18 -1.07
CA ALA A 42 -7.85 12.97 -0.17
C ALA A 42 -8.25 14.28 0.54
N SER A 43 -7.28 15.06 1.02
CA SER A 43 -7.54 16.36 1.69
C SER A 43 -8.17 17.40 0.75
N ALA A 44 -7.88 17.31 -0.55
CA ALA A 44 -8.49 18.13 -1.59
C ALA A 44 -9.91 17.67 -1.98
N GLY A 45 -10.43 16.58 -1.40
CA GLY A 45 -11.76 16.06 -1.68
C GLY A 45 -11.87 15.35 -3.03
N HIS A 46 -10.77 14.80 -3.55
CA HIS A 46 -10.80 14.04 -4.80
C HIS A 46 -11.23 12.58 -4.56
N TRP A 47 -12.52 12.39 -4.32
CA TRP A 47 -13.15 11.08 -4.16
C TRP A 47 -13.37 10.47 -5.55
N GLY A 48 -12.44 9.64 -6.04
CA GLY A 48 -12.59 9.00 -7.36
C GLY A 48 -13.64 7.90 -7.38
N PRO A 49 -13.87 7.27 -8.55
CA PRO A 49 -14.85 6.19 -8.66
C PRO A 49 -14.41 4.95 -7.87
N PRO A 50 -15.35 4.10 -7.42
CA PRO A 50 -15.02 2.78 -6.91
C PRO A 50 -14.22 1.97 -7.92
N ARG A 51 -13.30 1.13 -7.45
CA ARG A 51 -12.43 0.32 -8.33
C ARG A 51 -12.48 -1.15 -7.97
N LEU A 52 -12.42 -2.00 -8.98
CA LEU A 52 -12.37 -3.45 -8.84
C LEU A 52 -11.10 -3.97 -9.50
N LEU A 53 -10.22 -4.58 -8.72
CA LEU A 53 -8.99 -5.20 -9.19
C LEU A 53 -9.23 -6.70 -9.36
N ALA A 54 -9.14 -7.20 -10.58
CA ALA A 54 -9.28 -8.60 -10.92
C ALA A 54 -7.92 -9.22 -11.24
N PHE A 55 -7.47 -10.16 -10.43
CA PHE A 55 -6.18 -10.83 -10.57
C PHE A 55 -6.29 -12.07 -11.47
N ALA A 56 -5.17 -12.47 -12.08
CA ALA A 56 -5.13 -13.62 -13.00
C ALA A 56 -5.45 -14.97 -12.33
N ASP A 57 -5.37 -15.04 -11.00
CA ASP A 57 -5.74 -16.22 -10.21
C ASP A 57 -7.23 -16.25 -9.83
N GLY A 58 -8.04 -15.37 -10.41
CA GLY A 58 -9.49 -15.30 -10.21
C GLY A 58 -9.92 -14.55 -8.94
N ARG A 59 -8.97 -14.07 -8.12
CA ARG A 59 -9.30 -13.22 -6.97
C ARG A 59 -9.69 -11.82 -7.42
N GLU A 60 -10.58 -11.22 -6.65
CA GLU A 60 -10.99 -9.83 -6.85
C GLU A 60 -10.83 -9.02 -5.56
N MET A 61 -10.48 -7.75 -5.71
CA MET A 61 -10.39 -6.79 -4.62
C MET A 61 -11.13 -5.52 -4.99
N ALA A 62 -12.02 -5.09 -4.11
CA ALA A 62 -12.84 -3.92 -4.31
C ALA A 62 -12.32 -2.76 -3.44
N LEU A 63 -11.99 -1.63 -4.08
CA LEU A 63 -11.68 -0.36 -3.43
C LEU A 63 -12.95 0.49 -3.48
N THR A 64 -13.81 0.31 -2.47
CA THR A 64 -15.18 0.84 -2.47
C THR A 64 -15.47 1.78 -1.30
N ASP A 65 -14.71 1.69 -0.21
CA ASP A 65 -14.82 2.70 0.84
C ASP A 65 -14.27 4.05 0.35
N PRO A 66 -14.83 5.18 0.83
CA PRO A 66 -14.46 6.50 0.34
C PRO A 66 -12.97 6.82 0.47
N ASP A 67 -12.32 6.38 1.55
CA ASP A 67 -10.90 6.66 1.80
C ASP A 67 -10.04 5.90 0.79
N ALA A 68 -10.25 4.59 0.62
CA ALA A 68 -9.52 3.82 -0.38
C ALA A 68 -9.77 4.32 -1.81
N ALA A 69 -11.00 4.75 -2.14
CA ALA A 69 -11.33 5.31 -3.44
C ALA A 69 -10.60 6.65 -3.69
N ALA A 70 -10.54 7.54 -2.70
CA ALA A 70 -9.80 8.80 -2.81
C ALA A 70 -8.28 8.58 -2.96
N TRP A 71 -7.74 7.62 -2.22
CA TRP A 71 -6.33 7.28 -2.30
C TRP A 71 -5.98 6.64 -3.64
N ALA A 72 -6.80 5.69 -4.10
CA ALA A 72 -6.62 5.06 -5.41
C ALA A 72 -6.73 6.08 -6.55
N GLU A 73 -7.60 7.08 -6.43
CA GLU A 73 -7.73 8.17 -7.39
C GLU A 73 -6.49 9.07 -7.43
N ALA A 74 -5.96 9.45 -6.27
CA ALA A 74 -4.70 10.20 -6.21
C ALA A 74 -3.55 9.39 -6.83
N MET A 75 -3.49 8.09 -6.55
CA MET A 75 -2.48 7.19 -7.10
C MET A 75 -2.64 6.97 -8.61
N ASP A 76 -3.86 6.93 -9.13
CA ASP A 76 -4.10 6.82 -10.57
C ASP A 76 -3.55 8.03 -11.32
N ARG A 77 -3.80 9.24 -10.81
CA ARG A 77 -3.24 10.47 -11.38
C ARG A 77 -1.73 10.58 -11.25
N HIS A 78 -1.14 9.98 -10.22
CA HIS A 78 0.29 10.07 -9.94
C HIS A 78 1.12 9.00 -10.66
N ALA A 79 0.69 7.74 -10.61
CA ALA A 79 1.47 6.59 -11.03
C ALA A 79 0.78 5.72 -12.10
N GLY A 80 -0.49 5.99 -12.43
CA GLY A 80 -1.28 5.24 -13.41
C GLY A 80 -1.62 3.82 -12.96
N LEU A 81 -2.90 3.54 -12.73
CA LEU A 81 -3.39 2.19 -12.41
C LEU A 81 -3.60 1.31 -13.65
N ASP A 82 -3.29 1.83 -14.84
CA ASP A 82 -3.13 1.07 -16.09
C ASP A 82 -1.78 0.31 -16.17
N SER A 83 -0.90 0.54 -15.20
CA SER A 83 0.40 -0.11 -15.08
C SER A 83 0.46 -1.03 -13.86
N LEU A 84 1.19 -2.15 -14.00
CA LEU A 84 1.37 -3.08 -12.87
C LEU A 84 2.18 -2.45 -11.73
N ALA A 85 3.11 -1.55 -12.07
CA ALA A 85 3.91 -0.82 -11.09
C ALA A 85 3.04 0.16 -10.28
N GLY A 86 2.15 0.92 -10.94
CA GLY A 86 1.23 1.84 -10.27
C GLY A 86 0.23 1.10 -9.38
N VAL A 87 -0.34 -0.02 -9.84
CA VAL A 87 -1.21 -0.85 -8.98
C VAL A 87 -0.44 -1.44 -7.80
N ALA A 88 0.77 -1.94 -8.00
CA ALA A 88 1.61 -2.46 -6.93
C ALA A 88 1.96 -1.40 -5.87
N LEU A 89 2.22 -0.15 -6.30
CA LEU A 89 2.48 0.97 -5.41
C LEU A 89 1.23 1.36 -4.62
N CYS A 90 0.09 1.50 -5.31
CA CYS A 90 -1.19 1.83 -4.69
C CYS A 90 -1.59 0.80 -3.63
N LEU A 91 -1.52 -0.49 -3.95
CA LEU A 91 -1.91 -1.55 -3.02
C LEU A 91 -0.98 -1.64 -1.80
N ARG A 92 0.32 -1.43 -1.98
CA ARG A 92 1.26 -1.38 -0.85
C ARG A 92 1.05 -0.18 0.04
N LEU A 93 0.69 0.97 -0.53
CA LEU A 93 0.31 2.15 0.25
C LEU A 93 -0.93 1.87 1.10
N LEU A 94 -2.00 1.34 0.50
CA LEU A 94 -3.24 1.01 1.22
C LEU A 94 -2.99 -0.06 2.30
N ALA A 95 -2.20 -1.09 1.99
CA ALA A 95 -1.81 -2.11 2.96
C ALA A 95 -0.98 -1.53 4.12
N LEU A 96 -0.15 -0.52 3.86
CA LEU A 96 0.63 0.18 4.90
C LEU A 96 -0.29 0.95 5.86
N VAL A 97 -1.28 1.66 5.33
CA VAL A 97 -2.27 2.41 6.12
C VAL A 97 -3.08 1.48 7.00
N GLU A 98 -3.56 0.38 6.42
CA GLU A 98 -4.27 -0.68 7.13
C GLU A 98 -3.41 -1.24 8.26
N ALA A 99 -2.15 -1.59 7.97
CA ALA A 99 -1.24 -2.15 8.95
C ALA A 99 -0.93 -1.15 10.08
N MET A 100 -0.75 0.14 9.79
CA MET A 100 -0.55 1.17 10.82
C MET A 100 -1.75 1.29 11.77
N GLY A 101 -2.97 1.12 11.26
CA GLY A 101 -4.19 1.17 12.06
C GLY A 101 -4.48 -0.11 12.86
N ARG A 102 -4.04 -1.27 12.37
CA ARG A 102 -4.34 -2.59 12.97
C ARG A 102 -3.21 -3.19 13.80
N ALA A 103 -1.97 -3.08 13.34
CA ALA A 103 -0.85 -3.87 13.84
C ALA A 103 -0.08 -3.14 14.94
N GLU A 104 -0.43 -3.38 16.20
CA GLU A 104 0.21 -2.73 17.36
C GLU A 104 1.74 -2.91 17.41
N TRP A 105 2.26 -3.99 16.85
CA TRP A 105 3.68 -4.29 16.81
C TRP A 105 4.47 -3.39 15.85
N LEU A 106 3.80 -2.61 15.00
CA LEU A 106 4.41 -1.54 14.19
C LEU A 106 4.61 -0.24 14.97
N ARG A 107 4.12 -0.15 16.22
CA ARG A 107 4.41 1.00 17.08
C ARG A 107 5.92 1.19 17.20
N GLY A 108 6.37 2.44 17.02
CA GLY A 108 7.79 2.79 17.03
C GLY A 108 8.45 2.77 15.64
N PHE A 109 7.81 2.21 14.62
CA PHE A 109 8.27 2.29 13.23
C PHE A 109 7.65 3.45 12.44
N PHE A 110 6.77 4.22 13.07
CA PHE A 110 6.23 5.46 12.54
C PHE A 110 5.81 6.38 13.70
N ALA A 111 5.75 7.68 13.44
CA ALA A 111 5.23 8.68 14.36
C ALA A 111 4.16 9.53 13.65
N ILE A 112 3.03 9.73 14.31
CA ILE A 112 1.96 10.61 13.81
C ILE A 112 2.08 11.95 14.53
N GLY A 113 2.37 13.01 13.79
CA GLY A 113 2.52 14.37 14.30
C GLY A 113 1.58 15.37 13.61
N ARG A 114 1.64 16.63 14.03
CA ARG A 114 0.79 17.71 13.45
C ARG A 114 1.03 17.93 11.96
N ARG A 115 2.24 17.63 11.48
CA ARG A 115 2.66 17.85 10.09
C ARG A 115 2.36 16.66 9.17
N GLY A 116 2.02 15.50 9.72
CA GLY A 116 1.86 14.27 8.95
C GLY A 116 2.40 13.06 9.69
N VAL A 117 2.76 12.03 8.92
CA VAL A 117 3.34 10.80 9.44
C VAL A 117 4.82 10.75 9.07
N GLU A 118 5.67 10.47 10.05
CA GLU A 118 7.08 10.19 9.84
C GLU A 118 7.28 8.68 9.84
N PHE A 119 7.82 8.12 8.76
CA PHE A 119 8.07 6.69 8.62
C PHE A 119 9.52 6.34 8.96
N HIS A 120 9.71 5.25 9.73
CA HIS A 120 11.03 4.67 9.86
C HIS A 120 11.46 4.03 8.51
N PRO A 121 12.69 4.24 8.01
CA PRO A 121 13.12 3.71 6.72
C PRO A 121 12.97 2.19 6.58
N LEU A 122 13.16 1.44 7.66
CA LEU A 122 12.94 -0.01 7.68
C LEU A 122 11.48 -0.41 7.43
N LEU A 123 10.52 0.39 7.86
CA LEU A 123 9.10 0.14 7.60
C LEU A 123 8.81 0.27 6.10
N LEU A 124 9.28 1.36 5.48
CA LEU A 124 9.14 1.57 4.05
C LEU A 124 9.85 0.46 3.26
N ALA A 125 11.04 0.06 3.67
CA ALA A 125 11.79 -1.03 3.03
C ALA A 125 11.09 -2.40 3.14
N ALA A 126 10.37 -2.64 4.24
CA ALA A 126 9.57 -3.83 4.45
C ALA A 126 8.27 -3.80 3.63
N ALA A 127 7.49 -2.72 3.74
CA ALA A 127 6.25 -2.50 2.98
C ALA A 127 6.47 -2.55 1.46
N ALA A 128 7.63 -2.06 0.99
CA ALA A 128 8.05 -2.11 -0.40
C ALA A 128 8.11 -3.52 -1.00
N ARG A 129 8.32 -4.56 -0.17
CA ARG A 129 8.56 -5.94 -0.64
C ARG A 129 7.66 -7.00 -0.01
N ALA A 130 7.03 -6.70 1.12
CA ALA A 130 6.19 -7.66 1.83
C ALA A 130 5.06 -8.15 0.90
N PRO A 131 4.76 -9.46 0.92
CA PRO A 131 3.67 -10.00 0.13
C PRO A 131 2.33 -9.44 0.64
N ILE A 132 1.40 -9.25 -0.29
CA ILE A 132 0.03 -8.85 -0.02
C ILE A 132 -0.86 -10.10 -0.14
N ASP A 133 -1.67 -10.35 0.88
CA ASP A 133 -2.60 -11.47 0.93
C ASP A 133 -3.84 -11.25 0.05
N ALA A 134 -4.76 -12.21 0.05
CA ALA A 134 -6.00 -12.13 -0.73
C ALA A 134 -6.96 -11.02 -0.29
N THR A 135 -6.76 -10.43 0.88
CA THR A 135 -7.58 -9.35 1.41
C THR A 135 -6.97 -7.96 1.16
N GLY A 136 -5.79 -7.90 0.54
CA GLY A 136 -5.10 -6.63 0.30
C GLY A 136 -4.26 -6.16 1.48
N ARG A 137 -3.98 -7.04 2.45
CA ARG A 137 -3.16 -6.75 3.62
C ARG A 137 -1.77 -7.32 3.47
N PHE A 138 -0.80 -6.73 4.16
CA PHE A 138 0.50 -7.39 4.30
C PHE A 138 0.36 -8.69 5.08
N GLU A 139 1.08 -9.72 4.67
CA GLU A 139 1.21 -10.92 5.50
C GLU A 139 2.08 -10.59 6.73
N ASP A 140 1.45 -10.47 7.90
CA ASP A 140 2.09 -10.06 9.16
C ASP A 140 3.37 -10.87 9.47
N GLY A 141 3.34 -12.19 9.30
CA GLY A 141 4.49 -13.05 9.55
C GLY A 141 5.68 -12.75 8.63
N ALA A 142 5.43 -12.55 7.34
CA ALA A 142 6.45 -12.21 6.37
C ALA A 142 7.01 -10.79 6.62
N MET A 143 6.14 -9.82 6.89
CA MET A 143 6.54 -8.44 7.17
C MET A 143 7.41 -8.34 8.44
N ARG A 144 7.03 -9.03 9.52
CA ARG A 144 7.83 -9.13 10.75
C ARG A 144 9.20 -9.77 10.48
N ALA A 145 9.25 -10.84 9.69
CA ALA A 145 10.50 -11.51 9.35
C ALA A 145 11.44 -10.59 8.54
N ILE A 146 10.91 -9.72 7.68
CA ILE A 146 11.71 -8.73 6.96
C ILE A 146 12.27 -7.68 7.94
N LEU A 147 11.42 -7.15 8.82
CA LEU A 147 11.82 -6.12 9.79
C LEU A 147 12.87 -6.66 10.79
N SER A 148 12.71 -7.89 11.27
CA SER A 148 13.64 -8.49 12.24
C SER A 148 15.01 -8.81 11.63
N ARG A 149 15.09 -9.16 10.34
CA ARG A 149 16.36 -9.41 9.64
C ARG A 149 17.19 -8.15 9.40
N THR A 150 16.56 -6.98 9.50
CA THR A 150 17.20 -5.69 9.17
C THR A 150 17.59 -4.90 10.42
N LEU A 151 17.20 -5.36 11.61
CA LEU A 151 17.70 -4.86 12.89
C LEU A 151 19.01 -5.58 13.23
N PRO A 152 20.13 -4.88 13.49
CA PRO A 152 21.33 -5.53 14.01
C PRO A 152 21.02 -6.21 15.35
N PRO A 153 21.59 -7.39 15.63
CA PRO A 153 21.55 -8.00 16.96
C PRO A 153 22.51 -7.27 17.90
N ASP A 154 22.25 -6.00 18.23
CA ASP A 154 22.77 -5.35 19.45
C ASP A 154 22.15 -3.96 19.64
N ALA A 155 21.02 -3.92 20.37
CA ALA A 155 20.53 -2.74 21.08
C ALA A 155 20.03 -3.12 22.48
N SER A 156 20.53 -4.23 23.03
CA SER A 156 20.14 -4.75 24.35
C SER A 156 21.30 -4.87 25.34
N ARG A 157 22.37 -4.10 25.17
CA ARG A 157 23.38 -3.89 26.23
C ARG A 157 23.39 -2.43 26.67
N VAL A 158 22.59 -2.15 27.71
CA VAL A 158 22.89 -1.04 28.63
C VAL A 158 23.89 -1.59 29.64
N PRO A 159 25.10 -1.02 29.77
CA PRO A 159 25.99 -1.38 30.86
C PRO A 159 25.52 -0.71 32.16
N ALA A 160 25.34 -1.53 33.19
CA ALA A 160 25.53 -1.16 34.58
C ALA A 160 26.12 -2.38 35.30
#